data_AF-A0A953AXA9-F1
#
_entry.id   AF-A0A953AXA9-F1
#
_cell.length_a   1.000
_cell.length_b   1.000
_cell.length_c   1.000
_cell.angle_alpha   90.00
_cell.angle_beta   90.00
_cell.angle_gamma   90.00
#
_symmetry.space_group_name_H-M   'P 1'
#
loop_
_entity.id
_entity.type
_entity.pdbx_description
1 polymer ?
#
loop_
_entity_poly.entity_id
_entity_poly.type
_entity_poly.pdbx_seq_one_letter_code
_entity_poly.pdbx_strand_id
1 'polypeptide(L)'
;MLRLVGAFVLAVALAVGWGAGRSLAAEDVSSALRAALLSGGPAAADAPQVDTAVLQPLYAARGYAPFWVEPAGAGPRAEALRAALQAARADGQAHTVALLDAIEARRAGGSARRLAELDLLLTQALARLGTAPKAGDEAAAAAVRTVAQAEDPATVLREILPPSPDFWRLRGAKERYRAIAAAGGWPMVPGTAKLSLGAVGPEVALLRQR
;
A
#
# COMPACT_ATOMS: atom_id res chain seq x y z
N MET A 1 -43.25 -60.65 -17.25
CA MET A 1 -43.61 -59.62 -16.26
C MET A 1 -42.54 -58.54 -16.25
N LEU A 2 -42.97 -57.30 -16.49
CA LEU A 2 -42.39 -55.98 -16.19
C LEU A 2 -40.90 -55.64 -16.42
N ARG A 3 -40.74 -54.57 -17.20
CA ARG A 3 -39.55 -53.74 -17.49
C ARG A 3 -39.05 -53.01 -16.23
N LEU A 4 -37.74 -52.70 -16.19
CA LEU A 4 -37.24 -51.46 -15.58
C LEU A 4 -35.96 -51.03 -16.30
N VAL A 5 -36.15 -50.07 -17.20
CA VAL A 5 -35.11 -49.26 -17.85
C VAL A 5 -34.71 -48.17 -16.86
N GLY A 6 -33.48 -48.21 -16.37
CA GLY A 6 -32.89 -47.11 -15.61
C GLY A 6 -32.13 -46.18 -16.55
N ALA A 7 -32.76 -45.07 -16.94
CA ALA A 7 -32.15 -44.05 -17.79
C ALA A 7 -31.03 -43.33 -17.03
N PHE A 8 -29.79 -43.45 -17.50
CA PHE A 8 -28.66 -42.65 -17.06
C PHE A 8 -28.73 -41.30 -17.78
N VAL A 9 -29.27 -40.28 -17.11
CA VAL A 9 -29.29 -38.92 -17.65
C VAL A 9 -27.88 -38.34 -17.50
N LEU A 10 -27.18 -38.27 -18.63
CA LEU A 10 -25.91 -37.57 -18.77
C LEU A 10 -26.19 -36.06 -18.77
N ALA A 11 -26.03 -35.40 -17.62
CA ALA A 11 -26.07 -33.94 -17.54
C ALA A 11 -24.74 -33.37 -18.07
N VAL A 12 -24.67 -33.14 -19.38
CA VAL A 12 -23.63 -32.30 -19.98
C VAL A 12 -23.99 -30.84 -19.69
N ALA A 13 -23.39 -30.28 -18.64
CA ALA A 13 -23.47 -28.85 -18.38
C ALA A 13 -22.62 -28.11 -19.42
N LEU A 14 -23.29 -27.37 -20.31
CA LEU A 14 -22.69 -26.39 -21.21
C LEU A 14 -22.06 -25.25 -20.39
N ALA A 15 -20.77 -25.38 -20.07
CA ALA A 15 -19.94 -24.28 -19.59
C ALA A 15 -19.44 -23.46 -20.80
N VAL A 16 -20.33 -22.72 -21.46
CA VAL A 16 -19.96 -21.84 -22.58
C VAL A 16 -20.41 -20.42 -22.26
N GLY A 17 -19.46 -19.51 -22.04
CA GLY A 17 -19.69 -18.08 -22.28
C GLY A 17 -19.13 -17.04 -21.31
N TRP A 18 -18.69 -17.37 -20.09
CA TRP A 18 -18.24 -16.34 -19.12
C TRP A 18 -16.73 -16.21 -18.90
N GLY A 19 -15.91 -17.08 -19.51
CA GLY A 19 -14.45 -17.08 -19.34
C GLY A 19 -13.69 -16.14 -20.28
N ALA A 20 -14.10 -16.04 -21.55
CA ALA A 20 -13.29 -15.39 -22.59
C ALA A 20 -13.13 -13.87 -22.41
N GLY A 21 -14.22 -13.16 -22.07
CA GLY A 21 -14.17 -11.70 -21.84
C GLY A 21 -13.40 -11.29 -20.58
N ARG A 22 -13.42 -12.13 -19.54
CA ARG A 22 -12.62 -11.91 -18.32
C ARG A 22 -11.13 -12.19 -18.53
N SER A 23 -10.78 -13.17 -19.38
CA SER A 23 -9.39 -13.47 -19.73
C SER A 23 -8.73 -12.32 -20.47
N LEU A 24 -9.40 -11.77 -21.50
CA LEU A 24 -8.87 -10.65 -22.30
C LEU A 24 -8.66 -9.39 -21.45
N ALA A 25 -9.62 -9.04 -20.60
CA ALA A 25 -9.48 -7.89 -19.70
C ALA A 25 -8.32 -8.06 -18.70
N ALA A 26 -8.08 -9.28 -18.21
CA ALA A 26 -6.96 -9.57 -17.31
C ALA A 26 -5.60 -9.52 -18.03
N GLU A 27 -5.54 -9.97 -19.30
CA GLU A 27 -4.36 -9.85 -20.15
C GLU A 27 -4.02 -8.38 -20.44
N ASP A 28 -5.03 -7.54 -20.70
CA ASP A 28 -4.86 -6.11 -20.90
C ASP A 28 -4.28 -5.43 -19.64
N VAL A 29 -4.77 -5.81 -18.45
CA VAL A 29 -4.25 -5.29 -17.18
C VAL A 29 -2.81 -5.75 -16.94
N SER A 30 -2.51 -7.01 -17.23
CA SER A 30 -1.16 -7.57 -17.06
C SER A 30 -0.14 -6.90 -17.98
N SER A 31 -0.53 -6.63 -19.23
CA SER A 31 0.26 -5.86 -20.19
C SER A 31 0.48 -4.42 -19.72
N ALA A 32 -0.57 -3.76 -19.22
CA ALA A 32 -0.48 -2.41 -18.68
C ALA A 32 0.41 -2.33 -17.42
N LEU A 33 0.35 -3.34 -16.54
CA LEU A 33 1.23 -3.47 -15.37
C LEU A 33 2.70 -3.55 -15.78
N ARG A 34 3.01 -4.42 -16.75
CA ARG A 34 4.36 -4.55 -17.30
C ARG A 34 4.86 -3.23 -17.89
N ALA A 35 4.04 -2.56 -18.70
CA ALA A 35 4.39 -1.29 -19.30
C ALA A 35 4.64 -0.20 -18.23
N ALA A 36 3.78 -0.12 -17.21
CA ALA A 36 3.92 0.85 -16.13
C ALA A 36 5.20 0.63 -15.31
N LEU A 37 5.56 -0.62 -15.00
CA LEU A 37 6.80 -0.93 -14.28
C LEU A 37 8.06 -0.53 -15.07
N LEU A 38 8.04 -0.72 -16.39
CA LEU A 38 9.14 -0.33 -17.29
C LEU A 38 9.25 1.19 -17.45
N SER A 39 8.16 1.94 -17.27
CA SER A 39 8.16 3.41 -17.35
C SER A 39 8.36 4.11 -16.01
N GLY A 40 8.77 3.40 -14.95
CA GLY A 40 9.01 3.96 -13.61
C GLY A 40 7.78 4.03 -12.68
N GLY A 41 6.65 3.43 -13.07
CA GLY A 41 5.45 3.32 -12.25
C GLY A 41 4.51 4.54 -12.31
N PRO A 42 3.32 4.45 -11.70
CA PRO A 42 2.42 5.60 -11.60
C PRO A 42 3.00 6.68 -10.69
N ALA A 43 2.89 7.94 -11.12
CA ALA A 43 3.17 9.07 -10.26
C ALA A 43 2.08 9.19 -9.19
N ALA A 44 2.46 9.08 -7.92
CA ALA A 44 1.74 9.69 -6.81
C ALA A 44 2.53 10.94 -6.42
N ALA A 45 1.95 12.13 -6.61
CA ALA A 45 2.62 13.39 -6.33
C ALA A 45 3.16 13.38 -4.88
N ASP A 46 4.41 13.82 -4.71
CA ASP A 46 5.10 13.99 -3.41
C ASP A 46 5.32 12.73 -2.56
N ALA A 47 5.04 11.53 -3.08
CA ALA A 47 5.40 10.27 -2.42
C ALA A 47 6.71 9.70 -3.01
N PRO A 48 7.74 9.46 -2.17
CA PRO A 48 8.90 8.68 -2.62
C PRO A 48 8.43 7.32 -3.16
N GLN A 49 8.68 7.09 -4.45
CA GLN A 49 8.31 5.86 -5.15
C GLN A 49 9.20 4.71 -4.69
N VAL A 50 8.62 3.52 -4.57
CA VAL A 50 9.40 2.29 -4.46
C VAL A 50 10.06 2.06 -5.83
N ASP A 51 11.35 1.72 -5.83
CA ASP A 51 12.05 1.41 -7.07
C ASP A 51 11.33 0.29 -7.83
N THR A 52 10.91 0.55 -9.06
CA THR A 52 10.17 -0.43 -9.86
C THR A 52 11.02 -1.64 -10.23
N ALA A 53 12.35 -1.53 -10.20
CA ALA A 53 13.27 -2.64 -10.38
C ALA A 53 13.06 -3.74 -9.33
N VAL A 54 12.63 -3.37 -8.11
CA VAL A 54 12.35 -4.29 -7.01
C VAL A 54 11.00 -4.99 -7.20
N LEU A 55 10.03 -4.27 -7.76
CA LEU A 55 8.69 -4.79 -8.00
C LEU A 55 8.64 -5.69 -9.24
N GLN A 56 9.51 -5.46 -10.21
CA GLN A 56 9.47 -6.17 -11.49
C GLN A 56 9.60 -7.71 -11.35
N PRO A 57 10.56 -8.27 -10.60
CA PRO A 57 10.64 -9.72 -10.36
C PRO A 57 9.39 -10.28 -9.68
N LEU A 58 8.77 -9.51 -8.78
CA LEU A 58 7.59 -9.92 -8.03
C LEU A 58 6.37 -10.11 -8.94
N TYR A 59 6.15 -9.18 -9.87
CA TYR A 59 5.06 -9.30 -10.85
C TYR A 59 5.40 -10.29 -11.97
N ALA A 60 6.66 -10.34 -12.42
CA ALA A 60 7.10 -11.26 -13.46
C ALA A 60 6.86 -12.73 -13.09
N ALA A 61 7.09 -13.10 -11.82
CA ALA A 61 6.81 -14.45 -11.30
C ALA A 61 5.34 -14.89 -11.43
N ARG A 62 4.42 -13.94 -11.65
CA ARG A 62 2.97 -14.18 -11.82
C ARG A 62 2.49 -13.90 -13.23
N GLY A 63 3.39 -13.77 -14.20
CA GLY A 63 3.02 -13.34 -15.56
C GLY A 63 2.38 -11.94 -15.58
N TYR A 64 2.74 -11.08 -14.62
CA TYR A 64 2.17 -9.75 -14.39
C TYR A 64 0.68 -9.73 -14.01
N ALA A 65 0.12 -10.84 -13.53
CA ALA A 65 -1.22 -10.83 -12.97
C ALA A 65 -1.31 -9.91 -11.73
N PRO A 66 -2.36 -9.08 -11.59
CA PRO A 66 -2.52 -8.17 -10.46
C PRO A 66 -2.64 -8.89 -9.11
N PHE A 67 -2.39 -8.16 -8.03
CA PHE A 67 -2.51 -8.65 -6.65
C PHE A 67 -3.79 -8.17 -5.97
N TRP A 68 -4.22 -6.94 -6.28
CA TRP A 68 -5.18 -6.19 -5.48
C TRP A 68 -6.46 -5.86 -6.24
N VAL A 69 -6.37 -5.78 -7.56
CA VAL A 69 -7.48 -5.40 -8.43
C VAL A 69 -8.13 -6.61 -9.09
N GLU A 70 -9.43 -6.47 -9.33
CA GLU A 70 -10.26 -7.36 -10.11
C GLU A 70 -10.75 -6.60 -11.37
N PRO A 71 -11.34 -7.28 -12.37
CA PRO A 71 -11.85 -6.60 -13.56
C PRO A 71 -12.87 -5.48 -13.27
N ALA A 72 -13.56 -5.55 -12.13
CA ALA A 72 -14.54 -4.55 -11.70
C ALA A 72 -13.95 -3.37 -10.90
N GLY A 73 -12.65 -3.39 -10.55
CA GLY A 73 -12.04 -2.37 -9.70
C GLY A 73 -11.22 -2.93 -8.55
N ALA A 74 -11.14 -2.19 -7.44
CA ALA A 74 -10.51 -2.65 -6.21
C ALA A 74 -11.17 -3.94 -5.68
N GLY A 75 -10.37 -4.99 -5.46
CA GLY A 75 -10.84 -6.24 -4.84
C GLY A 75 -10.83 -6.19 -3.30
N PRO A 76 -11.22 -7.27 -2.61
CA PRO A 76 -11.27 -7.31 -1.14
C PRO A 76 -9.93 -7.01 -0.46
N ARG A 77 -8.81 -7.46 -1.05
CA ARG A 77 -7.46 -7.18 -0.54
C ARG A 77 -7.12 -5.69 -0.62
N ALA A 78 -7.50 -5.03 -1.71
CA ALA A 78 -7.32 -3.60 -1.89
C ALA A 78 -8.11 -2.82 -0.84
N GLU A 79 -9.34 -3.24 -0.55
CA GLU A 79 -10.19 -2.58 0.46
C GLU A 79 -9.63 -2.70 1.88
N ALA A 80 -9.08 -3.86 2.24
CA ALA A 80 -8.42 -4.03 3.53
C ALA A 80 -7.21 -3.09 3.68
N LEU A 81 -6.37 -2.98 2.65
CA LEU A 81 -5.22 -2.07 2.65
C LEU A 81 -5.65 -0.60 2.67
N ARG A 82 -6.72 -0.25 1.93
CA ARG A 82 -7.30 1.09 1.91
C ARG A 82 -7.81 1.50 3.29
N ALA A 83 -8.51 0.61 4.01
CA ALA A 83 -8.95 0.85 5.37
C ALA A 83 -7.76 1.10 6.32
N ALA A 84 -6.68 0.33 6.20
CA ALA A 84 -5.45 0.54 6.98
C ALA A 84 -4.80 1.92 6.68
N LEU A 85 -4.77 2.33 5.40
CA LEU A 85 -4.29 3.66 4.99
C LEU A 85 -5.14 4.80 5.54
N GLN A 86 -6.47 4.62 5.60
CA GLN A 86 -7.37 5.60 6.19
C GLN A 86 -7.14 5.78 7.69
N ALA A 87 -6.95 4.68 8.42
CA ALA A 87 -6.58 4.73 9.84
C ALA A 87 -5.25 5.46 10.05
N ALA A 88 -4.23 5.14 9.25
CA ALA A 88 -2.94 5.82 9.28
C ALA A 88 -3.06 7.34 9.04
N ARG A 89 -3.90 7.75 8.08
CA ARG A 89 -4.18 9.17 7.80
C ARG A 89 -4.85 9.87 8.98
N ALA A 90 -5.84 9.23 9.60
CA ALA A 90 -6.55 9.78 10.75
C ALA A 90 -5.60 10.04 11.94
N ASP A 91 -4.55 9.22 12.07
CA ASP A 91 -3.52 9.36 13.10
C ASP A 91 -2.35 10.32 12.71
N GLY A 92 -2.50 11.06 11.60
CA GLY A 92 -1.60 12.17 11.24
C GLY A 92 -0.40 11.79 10.38
N GLN A 93 -0.46 10.66 9.68
CA GLN A 93 0.59 10.24 8.75
C GLN A 93 0.52 11.04 7.44
N ALA A 94 1.13 12.22 7.41
CA ALA A 94 1.03 13.15 6.27
C ALA A 94 1.41 12.53 4.91
N HIS A 95 2.37 11.59 4.89
CA HIS A 95 2.82 10.91 3.67
C HIS A 95 1.78 9.93 3.07
N THR A 96 0.72 9.58 3.80
CA THR A 96 -0.35 8.73 3.26
C THR A 96 -1.42 9.52 2.54
N VAL A 97 -1.45 10.86 2.65
CA VAL A 97 -2.48 11.72 2.06
C VAL A 97 -2.46 11.60 0.54
N ALA A 98 -1.36 11.96 -0.11
CA ALA A 98 -1.26 11.94 -1.57
C ALA A 98 -1.43 10.53 -2.15
N LEU A 99 -0.93 9.51 -1.44
CA LEU A 99 -1.05 8.12 -1.86
C LEU A 99 -2.49 7.63 -1.78
N LEU A 100 -3.21 7.95 -0.70
CA LEU A 100 -4.62 7.60 -0.55
C LEU A 100 -5.48 8.36 -1.57
N ASP A 101 -5.21 9.64 -1.82
CA ASP A 101 -5.94 10.42 -2.83
C ASP A 101 -5.74 9.82 -4.24
N ALA A 102 -4.52 9.39 -4.57
CA ALA A 102 -4.22 8.71 -5.83
C ALA A 102 -4.92 7.34 -5.98
N ILE A 103 -5.06 6.59 -4.89
CA ILE A 103 -5.80 5.32 -4.80
C ILE A 103 -7.30 5.57 -5.00
N GLU A 104 -7.88 6.52 -4.25
CA GLU A 104 -9.32 6.83 -4.32
C GLU A 104 -9.72 7.30 -5.73
N ALA A 105 -8.87 8.10 -6.40
CA ALA A 105 -9.10 8.55 -7.77
C ALA A 105 -9.17 7.42 -8.81
N ARG A 106 -8.65 6.22 -8.49
CA ARG A 106 -8.61 5.05 -9.39
C ARG A 106 -9.44 3.88 -8.88
N ARG A 107 -10.01 3.96 -7.67
CA ARG A 107 -10.65 2.84 -6.95
C ARG A 107 -11.77 2.18 -7.73
N ALA A 108 -12.58 2.97 -8.42
CA ALA A 108 -13.70 2.49 -9.25
C ALA A 108 -13.25 1.72 -10.50
N GLY A 109 -11.94 1.61 -10.75
CA GLY A 109 -11.38 0.93 -11.90
C GLY A 109 -11.55 1.72 -13.20
N GLY A 110 -11.96 1.02 -14.26
CA GLY A 110 -12.11 1.56 -15.60
C GLY A 110 -11.17 0.85 -16.58
N SER A 111 -10.33 1.62 -17.28
CA SER A 111 -9.40 1.05 -18.25
C SER A 111 -8.37 0.14 -17.60
N ALA A 112 -7.83 -0.81 -18.38
CA ALA A 112 -6.75 -1.69 -17.95
C ALA A 112 -5.55 -0.92 -17.36
N ARG A 113 -5.22 0.24 -17.95
CA ARG A 113 -4.21 1.16 -17.42
C ARG A 113 -4.55 1.66 -16.02
N ARG A 114 -5.78 2.10 -15.76
CA ARG A 114 -6.18 2.59 -14.43
C ARG A 114 -6.13 1.48 -13.38
N LEU A 115 -6.54 0.27 -13.74
CA LEU A 115 -6.44 -0.89 -12.86
C LEU A 115 -4.99 -1.26 -12.55
N ALA A 116 -4.10 -1.23 -13.54
CA ALA A 116 -2.67 -1.44 -13.35
C ALA A 116 -2.03 -0.36 -12.46
N GLU A 117 -2.37 0.91 -12.68
CA GLU A 117 -1.90 2.02 -11.83
C GLU A 117 -2.41 1.88 -10.39
N LEU A 118 -3.68 1.51 -10.19
CA LEU A 118 -4.25 1.24 -8.86
C LEU A 118 -3.50 0.11 -8.16
N ASP A 119 -3.24 -0.99 -8.84
CA ASP A 119 -2.54 -2.15 -8.29
C ASP A 119 -1.11 -1.77 -7.85
N LEU A 120 -0.38 -1.00 -8.65
CA LEU A 120 0.96 -0.53 -8.30
C LEU A 120 0.95 0.50 -7.15
N LEU A 121 -0.06 1.37 -7.06
CA LEU A 121 -0.20 2.30 -5.94
C LEU A 121 -0.46 1.57 -4.61
N LEU A 122 -1.28 0.53 -4.63
CA LEU A 122 -1.54 -0.34 -3.47
C LEU A 122 -0.28 -1.12 -3.07
N THR A 123 0.46 -1.67 -4.03
CA THR A 123 1.76 -2.32 -3.76
C THR A 123 2.75 -1.36 -3.10
N GLN A 124 2.88 -0.14 -3.64
CA GLN A 124 3.76 0.89 -3.06
C GLN A 124 3.33 1.29 -1.63
N ALA A 125 2.02 1.40 -1.39
CA ALA A 125 1.49 1.70 -0.07
C ALA A 125 1.86 0.63 0.95
N LEU A 126 1.68 -0.65 0.59
CA LEU A 126 2.02 -1.76 1.47
C LEU A 126 3.53 -1.84 1.70
N ALA A 127 4.34 -1.73 0.65
CA ALA A 127 5.80 -1.72 0.76
C ALA A 127 6.29 -0.64 1.74
N ARG A 128 5.72 0.57 1.68
CA ARG A 128 6.11 1.71 2.52
C ARG A 128 5.64 1.59 3.96
N LEU A 129 4.37 1.22 4.16
CA LEU A 129 3.80 1.16 5.50
C LEU A 129 4.22 -0.11 6.23
N GLY A 130 4.25 -1.24 5.51
CA GLY A 130 4.44 -2.57 6.07
C GLY A 130 5.89 -2.91 6.39
N THR A 131 6.83 -2.00 6.13
CA THR A 131 8.24 -2.17 6.46
C THR A 131 8.77 -1.08 7.36
N ALA A 132 9.85 -1.39 8.07
CA ALA A 132 10.62 -0.37 8.76
C ALA A 132 11.34 0.52 7.71
N PRO A 133 11.49 1.83 7.93
CA PRO A 133 12.07 2.75 6.93
C PRO A 133 13.50 2.46 6.46
N LYS A 134 14.22 1.53 7.10
CA LYS A 134 15.57 1.10 6.74
C LYS A 134 15.63 -0.39 6.35
N ALA A 135 14.49 -1.04 6.22
CA ALA A 135 14.43 -2.47 5.95
C ALA A 135 14.86 -2.80 4.50
N GLY A 136 14.94 -1.78 3.64
CA GLY A 136 15.36 -1.92 2.25
C GLY A 136 14.30 -2.60 1.39
N ASP A 137 14.67 -2.77 0.13
CA ASP A 137 13.76 -3.22 -0.93
C ASP A 137 13.34 -4.68 -0.81
N GLU A 138 14.21 -5.55 -0.29
CA GLU A 138 13.90 -6.97 -0.10
C GLU A 138 12.79 -7.17 0.95
N ALA A 139 12.84 -6.40 2.04
CA ALA A 139 11.80 -6.42 3.05
C ALA A 139 10.46 -5.90 2.50
N ALA A 140 10.51 -4.88 1.63
CA ALA A 140 9.32 -4.36 0.96
C ALA A 140 8.69 -5.43 0.06
N ALA A 141 9.50 -6.08 -0.78
CA ALA A 141 9.03 -7.18 -1.62
C ALA A 141 8.49 -8.36 -0.78
N ALA A 142 9.11 -8.67 0.36
CA ALA A 142 8.64 -9.71 1.28
C ALA A 142 7.28 -9.36 1.89
N ALA A 143 7.09 -8.14 2.40
CA ALA A 143 5.81 -7.69 2.95
C ALA A 143 4.67 -7.77 1.92
N VAL A 144 4.95 -7.33 0.68
CA VAL A 144 3.99 -7.43 -0.43
C VAL A 144 3.64 -8.89 -0.71
N ARG A 145 4.62 -9.79 -0.83
CA ARG A 145 4.36 -11.24 -1.01
C ARG A 145 3.50 -11.81 0.10
N THR A 146 3.84 -11.52 1.36
CA THR A 146 3.14 -12.07 2.52
C THR A 146 1.66 -11.73 2.51
N VAL A 147 1.31 -10.46 2.30
CA VAL A 147 -0.11 -10.04 2.26
C VAL A 147 -0.81 -10.54 0.99
N ALA A 148 -0.12 -10.51 -0.15
CA ALA A 148 -0.69 -10.94 -1.43
C ALA A 148 -1.04 -12.44 -1.44
N GLN A 149 -0.25 -13.27 -0.76
CA GLN A 149 -0.44 -14.71 -0.68
C GLN A 149 -1.29 -15.15 0.51
N ALA A 150 -1.70 -14.22 1.37
CA ALA A 150 -2.54 -14.52 2.51
C ALA A 150 -3.94 -14.98 2.07
N GLU A 151 -4.44 -16.02 2.73
CA GLU A 151 -5.84 -16.45 2.65
C GLU A 151 -6.76 -15.40 3.28
N ASP A 152 -6.33 -14.83 4.41
CA ASP A 152 -6.95 -13.65 5.04
C ASP A 152 -5.97 -12.46 5.10
N PRO A 153 -5.91 -11.65 4.03
CA PRO A 153 -5.07 -10.47 3.96
C PRO A 153 -5.41 -9.42 5.01
N ALA A 154 -6.67 -9.33 5.45
CA ALA A 154 -7.07 -8.35 6.45
C ALA A 154 -6.48 -8.70 7.83
N THR A 155 -6.38 -9.99 8.16
CA THR A 155 -5.69 -10.44 9.38
C THR A 155 -4.19 -10.19 9.31
N VAL A 156 -3.53 -10.59 8.22
CA VAL A 156 -2.09 -10.35 8.04
C VAL A 156 -1.76 -8.85 8.03
N LEU A 157 -2.60 -8.03 7.39
CA LEU A 157 -2.44 -6.57 7.41
C LEU A 157 -2.55 -6.00 8.83
N ARG A 158 -3.44 -6.52 9.69
CA ARG A 158 -3.54 -6.05 11.09
C ARG A 158 -2.31 -6.41 11.93
N GLU A 159 -1.58 -7.47 11.57
CA GLU A 159 -0.33 -7.82 12.24
C GLU A 159 0.82 -6.89 11.80
N ILE A 160 0.91 -6.60 10.50
CA ILE A 160 1.96 -5.76 9.91
C ILE A 160 1.70 -4.27 10.17
N LEU A 161 0.43 -3.86 10.12
CA LEU A 161 -0.08 -2.50 10.31
C LEU A 161 -1.12 -2.49 11.44
N PRO A 162 -0.69 -2.58 12.71
CA PRO A 162 -1.62 -2.59 13.83
C PRO A 162 -2.56 -1.39 13.79
N PRO A 163 -3.89 -1.59 13.95
CA PRO A 163 -4.87 -0.50 13.96
C PRO A 163 -4.83 0.33 15.26
N SER A 164 -3.82 0.15 16.12
CA SER A 164 -3.70 0.87 17.38
C SER A 164 -3.25 2.31 17.14
N PRO A 165 -3.93 3.33 17.70
CA PRO A 165 -3.52 4.71 17.58
C PRO A 165 -2.10 4.98 18.09
N ASP A 166 -1.64 4.25 19.12
CA ASP A 166 -0.27 4.37 19.64
C ASP A 166 0.81 4.01 18.62
N PHE A 167 0.62 2.93 17.87
CA PHE A 167 1.53 2.53 16.81
C PHE A 167 1.69 3.63 15.77
N TRP A 168 0.57 4.20 15.29
CA TRP A 168 0.58 5.26 14.29
C TRP A 168 1.12 6.58 14.85
N ARG A 169 0.80 6.95 16.09
CA ARG A 169 1.38 8.10 16.78
C ARG A 169 2.91 8.00 16.87
N LEU A 170 3.43 6.82 17.23
CA LEU A 170 4.88 6.59 17.32
C LEU A 170 5.55 6.66 15.94
N ARG A 171 4.94 6.07 14.90
CA ARG A 171 5.43 6.18 13.51
C ARG A 171 5.46 7.65 13.06
N GLY A 172 4.38 8.40 13.29
CA GLY A 172 4.30 9.82 12.94
C GLY A 172 5.28 10.69 13.72
N ALA A 173 5.45 10.45 15.03
CA ALA A 173 6.44 11.15 15.85
C ALA A 173 7.87 10.92 15.35
N LYS A 174 8.20 9.66 14.98
CA LYS A 174 9.51 9.31 14.41
C LYS A 174 9.79 10.04 13.10
N GLU A 175 8.80 10.19 12.22
CA GLU A 175 8.95 10.95 10.98
C GLU A 175 9.13 12.44 11.25
N ARG A 176 8.31 13.04 12.12
CA ARG A 176 8.48 14.44 12.55
C ARG A 176 9.87 14.70 13.10
N TYR A 177 10.37 13.84 13.98
CA TYR A 177 11.71 14.00 14.56
C TYR A 177 12.83 13.85 13.53
N ARG A 178 12.66 13.00 12.51
CA ARG A 178 13.61 12.92 11.39
C ARG A 178 13.61 14.17 10.55
N ALA A 179 12.45 14.75 10.27
CA ALA A 179 12.35 16.01 9.54
C ALA A 179 13.06 17.14 10.30
N ILE A 180 12.87 17.24 11.62
CA ILE A 180 13.58 18.22 12.46
C ILE A 180 15.09 17.98 12.40
N ALA A 181 15.56 16.73 12.56
CA ALA A 181 16.98 16.40 12.47
C ALA A 181 17.59 16.76 11.10
N ALA A 182 16.86 16.50 10.00
CA ALA A 182 17.29 16.85 8.65
C ALA A 182 17.31 18.37 8.41
N ALA A 183 16.46 19.14 9.09
CA ALA A 183 16.42 20.60 9.05
C ALA A 183 17.47 21.29 9.93
N GLY A 184 18.45 20.54 10.47
CA GLY A 184 19.51 21.07 11.35
C GLY A 184 19.30 20.77 12.84
N GLY A 185 18.24 20.06 13.20
CA GLY A 185 17.95 19.65 14.57
C GLY A 185 17.33 20.75 15.43
N TRP A 186 17.30 20.51 16.73
CA TRP A 186 16.82 21.48 17.71
C TRP A 186 17.91 22.50 18.01
N PRO A 187 17.60 23.81 18.12
CA PRO A 187 18.56 24.82 18.51
C PRO A 187 19.27 24.42 19.81
N MET A 188 20.60 24.51 19.85
CA MET A 188 21.36 24.26 21.07
C MET A 188 21.18 25.45 22.03
N VAL A 189 20.72 25.18 23.26
CA VAL A 189 20.70 26.20 24.32
C VAL A 189 22.07 26.18 24.99
N PRO A 190 22.84 27.27 24.98
CA PRO A 190 24.15 27.34 25.65
C PRO A 190 23.99 26.98 27.13
N GLY A 191 24.84 26.09 27.65
CA GLY A 191 24.82 25.63 29.05
C GLY A 191 25.44 26.62 30.04
N THR A 192 25.50 27.90 29.69
CA THR A 192 26.28 28.92 30.40
C THR A 192 25.63 29.38 31.70
N ALA A 193 24.31 29.19 31.86
CA ALA A 193 23.60 29.50 33.10
C ALA A 193 22.49 28.47 33.40
N LYS A 194 22.24 28.23 34.69
CA LYS A 194 21.10 27.43 35.15
C LYS A 194 19.81 28.24 34.97
N LEU A 195 18.95 27.81 34.05
CA LEU A 195 17.61 28.36 33.91
C LEU A 195 16.74 27.97 35.12
N SER A 196 16.08 28.96 35.70
CA SER A 196 15.19 28.80 36.86
C SER A 196 13.76 29.17 36.47
N LEU A 197 12.77 28.68 37.22
CA LEU A 197 11.37 29.05 37.01
C LEU A 197 11.22 30.57 37.12
N GLY A 198 10.58 31.21 36.13
CA GLY A 198 10.46 32.67 36.04
C GLY A 198 11.63 33.38 35.34
N ALA A 199 12.66 32.66 34.90
CA ALA A 199 13.76 33.26 34.14
C ALA A 199 13.29 33.89 32.82
N VAL A 200 13.92 35.01 32.47
CA VAL A 200 13.71 35.73 31.21
C VAL A 200 15.09 36.00 30.60
N GLY A 201 15.25 35.78 29.30
CA GLY A 201 16.53 35.99 28.63
C GLY A 201 16.65 35.25 27.29
N PRO A 202 17.77 35.45 26.56
CA PRO A 202 17.99 34.85 25.24
C PRO A 202 17.99 33.32 25.28
N GLU A 203 18.49 32.69 26.35
CA GLU A 203 18.46 31.24 26.54
C GLU A 203 17.03 30.70 26.67
N VAL A 204 16.11 31.46 27.30
CA VAL A 204 14.68 31.10 27.38
C VAL A 204 14.00 31.26 26.03
N ALA A 205 14.37 32.27 25.24
CA ALA A 205 13.89 32.43 23.87
C ALA A 205 14.34 31.26 22.96
N LEU A 206 15.59 30.81 23.08
CA LEU A 206 16.10 29.63 22.38
C LEU A 206 15.42 28.34 22.86
N LEU A 207 15.16 28.20 24.17
CA LEU A 207 14.44 27.05 24.71
C LEU A 207 13.02 26.94 24.15
N ARG A 208 12.32 28.07 23.94
CA ARG A 208 10.96 28.11 23.34
C ARG A 208 10.93 27.70 21.87
N GLN A 209 12.07 27.70 21.18
CA GLN A 209 12.17 27.28 19.78
C GLN A 209 12.40 25.76 19.63
N ARG A 210 12.43 25.00 20.74
CA ARG A 210 12.54 23.54 20.74
C ARG A 210 11.18 22.85 20.81
#